data_AF-A0A832ZRF6-F1
#
_entry.id   AF-A0A832ZRF6-F1
#
_cell.length_a   1.000
_cell.length_b   1.000
_cell.length_c   1.000
_cell.angle_alpha   90.00
_cell.angle_beta   90.00
_cell.angle_gamma   90.00
#
_symmetry.space_group_name_H-M   'P 1'
#
loop_
_entity.id
_entity.type
_entity.pdbx_description
1 polymer ?
#
loop_
_entity_poly.entity_id
_entity_poly.type
_entity_poly.pdbx_seq_one_letter_code
_entity_poly.pdbx_strand_id
1 'polypeptide(L)'
;HVLAVTHSYLQTLYDYYTLLANGVSLEDARYVLPGSIKTRIIFTMNARELLESFLPLRMCTRAQWEIRLLAWKVWEILYNVHPEIFAYVGPRCVLLDLRARDTPCTLQDYLEANCKLVIEQCPEKTPRQAIPACIKAAYYSITKQERFKSSTKTRRQQPCSSPT
;
A
#
# COMPACT_ATOMS: atom_id res chain seq x y z
N HIS A 1 -8.30 16.17 -19.27
CA HIS A 1 -8.68 15.41 -18.06
C HIS A 1 -7.91 15.83 -16.81
N VAL A 2 -6.56 15.72 -16.77
CA VAL A 2 -5.77 16.06 -15.56
C VAL A 2 -6.00 17.50 -15.08
N LEU A 3 -5.96 18.48 -15.98
CA LEU A 3 -6.17 19.90 -15.64
C LEU A 3 -7.54 20.17 -15.00
N ALA A 4 -8.60 19.48 -15.45
CA ALA A 4 -9.94 19.66 -14.90
C ALA A 4 -10.04 19.13 -13.46
N VAL A 5 -9.39 18.00 -13.16
CA VAL A 5 -9.32 17.42 -11.81
C VAL A 5 -8.47 18.31 -10.89
N THR A 6 -7.36 18.85 -11.40
CA THR A 6 -6.54 19.79 -10.62
C THR A 6 -7.32 21.07 -10.30
N HIS A 7 -8.06 21.59 -11.27
CA HIS A 7 -8.88 22.78 -11.07
C HIS A 7 -9.96 22.56 -10.01
N SER A 8 -10.71 21.44 -10.05
CA SER A 8 -11.72 21.15 -9.03
C SER A 8 -11.10 20.99 -7.64
N TYR A 9 -9.93 20.36 -7.54
CA TYR A 9 -9.20 20.23 -6.28
C TYR A 9 -8.78 21.60 -5.71
N LEU A 10 -8.23 22.49 -6.55
CA LEU A 10 -7.86 23.84 -6.13
C LEU A 10 -9.08 24.66 -5.71
N GLN A 11 -10.20 24.49 -6.40
CA GLN A 11 -11.46 25.15 -6.02
C GLN A 11 -11.91 24.71 -4.61
N THR A 12 -11.89 23.41 -4.30
CA THR A 12 -12.29 22.93 -2.96
C THR A 12 -11.39 23.46 -1.85
N LEU A 13 -10.10 23.67 -2.15
CA LEU A 13 -9.18 24.29 -1.21
C LEU A 13 -9.45 25.78 -1.01
N TYR A 14 -9.75 26.50 -2.09
CA TYR A 14 -10.15 27.90 -2.01
C TYR A 14 -11.41 28.08 -1.17
N ASP A 15 -12.42 27.24 -1.39
CA ASP A 15 -13.68 27.26 -0.65
C ASP A 15 -13.45 26.98 0.84
N TYR A 16 -12.60 25.99 1.17
CA TYR A 16 -12.19 25.70 2.55
C TYR A 16 -11.60 26.93 3.26
N TYR A 17 -10.62 27.61 2.66
CA TYR A 17 -10.01 28.79 3.28
C TYR A 17 -10.97 29.98 3.36
N THR A 18 -11.89 30.11 2.41
CA THR A 18 -12.93 31.14 2.44
C THR A 18 -13.89 30.92 3.61
N LEU A 19 -14.30 29.68 3.88
CA LEU A 19 -15.13 29.35 5.04
C LEU A 19 -14.43 29.69 6.37
N LEU A 20 -13.13 29.40 6.47
CA LEU A 20 -12.35 29.76 7.65
C LEU A 20 -12.26 31.28 7.85
N ALA A 21 -12.08 32.04 6.76
CA ALA A 21 -12.07 33.50 6.82
C ALA A 21 -13.41 34.09 7.28
N ASN A 22 -14.52 33.40 6.99
CA ASN A 22 -15.88 33.77 7.42
C ASN A 22 -16.23 33.31 8.85
N GLY A 23 -15.26 32.75 9.59
CA GLY A 23 -15.45 32.35 10.98
C GLY A 23 -16.09 30.97 11.19
N VAL A 24 -16.19 30.15 10.13
CA VAL A 24 -16.64 28.75 10.26
C VAL A 24 -15.60 27.94 11.04
N SER A 25 -16.05 27.04 11.91
CA SER A 25 -15.18 26.18 12.70
C SER A 25 -14.32 25.27 11.80
N LEU A 26 -13.14 24.86 12.28
CA LEU A 26 -12.28 23.92 11.56
C LEU A 26 -12.96 22.56 11.32
N GLU A 27 -13.82 22.15 12.25
CA GLU A 27 -14.56 20.87 12.20
C GLU A 27 -15.64 20.87 11.12
N ASP A 28 -16.27 22.01 10.87
CA ASP A 28 -17.30 22.15 9.83
C ASP A 28 -16.66 22.45 8.47
N ALA A 29 -15.63 23.29 8.42
CA ALA A 29 -14.97 23.65 7.17
C ALA A 29 -14.38 22.42 6.45
N ARG A 30 -13.87 21.43 7.20
CA ARG A 30 -13.27 20.22 6.62
C ARG A 30 -14.25 19.33 5.86
N TYR A 31 -15.57 19.53 5.93
CA TYR A 31 -16.52 18.76 5.12
C TYR A 31 -16.40 19.04 3.60
N VAL A 32 -15.84 20.19 3.22
CA VAL A 32 -15.59 20.56 1.81
C VAL A 32 -14.33 19.89 1.24
N LEU A 33 -13.44 19.45 2.11
CA LEU A 33 -12.15 18.88 1.73
C LEU A 33 -12.31 17.51 1.06
N PRO A 34 -11.68 17.25 -0.10
CA PRO A 34 -11.76 15.96 -0.78
C PRO A 34 -11.07 14.84 0.01
N GLY A 35 -11.57 13.60 -0.14
CA GLY A 35 -11.01 12.41 0.52
C GLY A 35 -9.57 12.04 0.11
N SER A 36 -9.01 12.70 -0.90
CA SER A 36 -7.63 12.50 -1.38
C SER A 36 -6.59 13.39 -0.70
N ILE A 37 -6.94 14.06 0.40
CA ILE A 37 -6.01 14.89 1.15
C ILE A 37 -5.00 14.05 1.92
N LYS A 38 -3.74 14.47 1.79
CA LYS A 38 -2.62 13.83 2.47
C LYS A 38 -2.79 13.96 3.98
N THR A 39 -2.97 12.81 4.62
CA THR A 39 -3.05 12.69 6.08
C THR A 39 -1.83 11.93 6.59
N ARG A 40 -1.36 12.27 7.79
CA ARG A 40 -0.35 11.47 8.50
C ARG A 40 -1.07 10.60 9.52
N ILE A 41 -0.87 9.30 9.44
CA ILE A 41 -1.45 8.31 10.34
C ILE A 41 -0.28 7.62 11.05
N ILE A 42 -0.33 7.60 12.38
CA ILE A 42 0.56 6.78 13.20
C ILE A 42 -0.30 5.61 13.69
N PHE A 43 0.17 4.39 13.46
CA PHE A 43 -0.53 3.18 13.91
C PHE A 43 0.46 2.22 14.55
N THR A 44 -0.03 1.48 15.54
CA THR A 44 0.71 0.44 16.26
C THR A 44 -0.11 -0.84 16.20
N MET A 45 0.53 -1.96 15.88
CA MET A 45 -0.13 -3.27 15.82
C MET A 45 0.80 -4.30 16.44
N ASN A 46 0.22 -5.29 17.13
CA ASN A 46 0.99 -6.44 17.58
C ASN A 46 1.38 -7.32 16.37
N ALA A 47 2.36 -8.21 16.56
CA ALA A 47 2.83 -9.09 15.49
C ALA A 47 1.70 -9.99 14.95
N ARG A 48 0.85 -10.54 15.83
CA ARG A 48 -0.26 -11.41 15.43
C ARG A 48 -1.22 -10.71 14.45
N GLU A 49 -1.64 -9.48 14.74
CA GLU A 49 -2.52 -8.69 13.89
C GLU A 49 -1.88 -8.36 12.54
N LEU A 50 -0.56 -8.09 12.52
CA LEU A 50 0.19 -7.90 11.29
C LEU A 50 0.16 -9.16 10.42
N LEU A 51 0.41 -10.33 11.03
CA LEU A 51 0.51 -11.62 10.34
C LEU A 51 -0.85 -12.16 9.88
N GLU A 52 -1.89 -11.99 10.70
CA GLU A 52 -3.19 -12.68 10.52
C GLU A 52 -4.23 -11.84 9.78
N SER A 53 -4.15 -10.52 9.94
CA SER A 53 -5.19 -9.60 9.49
C SER A 53 -4.65 -8.57 8.51
N PHE A 54 -3.74 -7.70 8.95
CA PHE A 54 -3.33 -6.53 8.17
C PHE A 54 -2.63 -6.91 6.86
N LEU A 55 -1.51 -7.63 6.92
CA LEU A 55 -0.75 -7.98 5.73
C LEU A 55 -1.56 -8.88 4.77
N PRO A 56 -2.22 -9.96 5.23
CA PRO A 56 -3.00 -10.83 4.35
C PRO A 56 -4.11 -10.12 3.59
N LEU A 57 -4.84 -9.21 4.24
CA LEU A 57 -5.96 -8.50 3.63
C LEU A 57 -5.51 -7.36 2.70
N ARG A 58 -4.36 -6.73 3.00
CA ARG A 58 -3.92 -5.53 2.28
C ARG A 58 -2.90 -5.83 1.17
N MET A 59 -2.20 -6.95 1.21
CA MET A 59 -1.25 -7.33 0.15
C MET A 59 -1.92 -7.91 -1.12
N CYS A 60 -3.22 -8.23 -1.08
CA CYS A 60 -3.93 -8.82 -2.21
C CYS A 60 -4.14 -7.83 -3.37
N THR A 61 -4.18 -8.32 -4.62
CA THR A 61 -4.51 -7.52 -5.82
C THR A 61 -5.90 -6.89 -5.79
N ARG A 62 -6.83 -7.50 -5.04
CA ARG A 62 -8.19 -6.98 -4.83
C ARG A 62 -8.25 -5.77 -3.90
N ALA A 63 -7.23 -5.58 -3.05
CA ALA A 63 -7.16 -4.41 -2.19
C ALA A 63 -6.95 -3.12 -3.01
N GLN A 64 -7.34 -1.99 -2.43
CA GLN A 64 -7.05 -0.68 -3.03
C GLN A 64 -5.54 -0.51 -3.20
N TRP A 65 -5.09 0.04 -4.35
CA TRP A 65 -3.67 0.02 -4.69
C TRP A 65 -2.83 0.86 -3.71
N GLU A 66 -3.38 1.94 -3.14
CA GLU A 66 -2.71 2.80 -2.16
C GLU A 66 -2.38 2.02 -0.88
N ILE A 67 -3.37 1.31 -0.31
CA ILE A 67 -3.17 0.53 0.92
C ILE A 67 -2.31 -0.71 0.65
N ARG A 68 -2.41 -1.29 -0.55
CA ARG A 68 -1.52 -2.38 -0.97
C ARG A 68 -0.07 -1.92 -0.99
N LEU A 69 0.23 -0.78 -1.59
CA LEU A 69 1.59 -0.21 -1.59
C LEU A 69 2.10 -0.01 -0.16
N LEU A 70 1.26 0.53 0.73
CA LEU A 70 1.62 0.70 2.14
C LEU A 70 1.95 -0.65 2.80
N ALA A 71 1.10 -1.65 2.63
CA ALA A 71 1.25 -2.96 3.26
C ALA A 71 2.55 -3.66 2.85
N TRP A 72 2.90 -3.62 1.56
CA TRP A 72 4.16 -4.21 1.09
C TRP A 72 5.40 -3.46 1.60
N LYS A 73 5.36 -2.12 1.70
CA LYS A 73 6.45 -1.35 2.33
C LYS A 73 6.60 -1.65 3.82
N VAL A 74 5.48 -1.83 4.52
CA VAL A 74 5.49 -2.26 5.93
C VAL A 74 6.12 -3.65 6.04
N TRP A 75 5.75 -4.58 5.16
CA TRP A 75 6.36 -5.91 5.12
C TRP A 75 7.87 -5.85 4.85
N GLU A 76 8.37 -5.03 3.92
CA GLU A 76 9.82 -4.87 3.66
C GLU A 76 10.59 -4.42 4.92
N ILE A 77 10.03 -3.46 5.65
CA ILE A 77 10.64 -2.98 6.91
C ILE A 77 10.64 -4.11 7.95
N LEU A 78 9.52 -4.82 8.10
CA LEU A 78 9.37 -5.90 9.07
C LEU A 78 10.28 -7.10 8.74
N TYR A 79 10.41 -7.45 7.47
CA TYR A 79 11.30 -8.50 6.98
C TYR A 79 12.76 -8.20 7.28
N ASN A 80 13.17 -6.93 7.18
CA ASN A 80 14.53 -6.52 7.53
C ASN A 80 14.81 -6.59 9.04
N VAL A 81 13.78 -6.47 9.88
CA VAL A 81 13.92 -6.52 11.35
C VAL A 81 13.85 -7.96 11.87
N HIS A 82 12.88 -8.74 11.40
CA HIS A 82 12.60 -10.12 11.85
C HIS A 82 12.32 -11.06 10.66
N PRO A 83 13.33 -11.44 9.88
CA PRO A 83 13.15 -12.29 8.70
C PRO A 83 12.57 -13.66 9.05
N GLU A 84 12.90 -14.22 10.21
CA GLU A 84 12.43 -15.53 10.68
C GLU A 84 10.90 -15.61 10.83
N ILE A 85 10.25 -14.48 11.14
CA ILE A 85 8.79 -14.38 11.26
C ILE A 85 8.17 -13.96 9.93
N PHE A 86 8.72 -12.93 9.30
CA PHE A 86 8.08 -12.26 8.15
C PHE A 86 8.40 -12.89 6.78
N ALA A 87 9.31 -13.87 6.71
CA ALA A 87 9.61 -14.60 5.47
C ALA A 87 8.41 -15.39 4.92
N TYR A 88 7.49 -15.83 5.78
CA TYR A 88 6.34 -16.65 5.39
C TYR A 88 5.07 -15.82 5.16
N VAL A 89 5.14 -14.50 5.30
CA VAL A 89 3.95 -13.65 5.29
C VAL A 89 3.59 -13.24 3.88
N GLY A 90 2.31 -13.28 3.55
CA GLY A 90 1.83 -12.87 2.24
C GLY A 90 0.34 -12.57 2.21
N PRO A 91 -0.23 -12.39 1.00
CA PRO A 91 -1.66 -12.24 0.82
C PRO A 91 -2.44 -13.44 1.40
N ARG A 92 -3.75 -13.29 1.63
CA ARG A 92 -4.61 -14.37 2.17
C ARG A 92 -4.41 -15.74 1.52
N CYS A 93 -4.17 -15.82 0.20
CA CYS A 93 -3.91 -17.08 -0.48
C CYS A 93 -2.64 -17.79 0.03
N VAL A 94 -1.58 -17.05 0.32
CA VAL A 94 -0.33 -17.58 0.90
C VAL A 94 -0.55 -18.04 2.34
N LEU A 95 -1.23 -17.23 3.15
CA LEU A 95 -1.55 -17.58 4.54
C LEU A 95 -2.38 -18.87 4.63
N LEU A 96 -3.37 -19.03 3.76
CA LEU A 96 -4.20 -20.24 3.68
C LEU A 96 -3.41 -21.46 3.21
N ASP A 97 -2.55 -21.29 2.21
CA ASP A 97 -1.71 -22.38 1.71
C ASP A 97 -0.74 -22.88 2.79
N LEU A 98 -0.10 -21.97 3.52
CA LEU A 98 0.81 -22.30 4.62
C LEU A 98 0.13 -23.07 5.76
N ARG A 99 -1.17 -22.87 5.98
CA ARG A 99 -1.95 -23.61 6.98
C ARG A 99 -2.39 -24.98 6.52
N ALA A 100 -2.50 -25.18 5.21
CA ALA A 100 -2.98 -26.42 4.61
C ALA A 100 -1.85 -27.42 4.31
N ARG A 101 -0.60 -27.08 4.59
CA ARG A 101 0.58 -27.85 4.21
C ARG A 101 1.46 -28.19 5.41
N ASP A 102 2.24 -29.26 5.28
CA ASP A 102 3.15 -29.72 6.34
C ASP A 102 4.50 -28.97 6.32
N THR A 103 5.07 -28.75 5.12
CA THR A 103 6.37 -28.07 4.96
C THR A 103 6.18 -26.62 4.54
N PRO A 104 6.59 -25.60 5.33
CA PRO A 104 6.37 -24.20 4.98
C PRO A 104 7.26 -23.74 3.81
N CYS A 105 6.73 -22.86 2.95
CA CYS A 105 7.46 -22.17 1.88
C CYS A 105 7.54 -20.67 2.17
N THR A 106 8.64 -20.01 1.82
CA THR A 106 8.77 -18.56 1.99
C THR A 106 7.99 -17.80 0.93
N LEU A 107 7.71 -16.52 1.16
CA LEU A 107 7.06 -15.64 0.19
C LEU A 107 7.86 -15.56 -1.11
N GLN A 108 9.20 -15.53 -1.01
CA GLN A 108 10.12 -15.54 -2.13
C GLN A 108 9.92 -16.79 -2.99
N ASP A 109 9.73 -17.96 -2.40
CA ASP A 109 9.47 -19.20 -3.14
C ASP A 109 8.17 -19.13 -3.96
N TYR A 110 7.13 -18.46 -3.44
CA TYR A 110 5.89 -18.22 -4.19
C TYR A 110 6.10 -17.19 -5.31
N LEU A 111 6.93 -16.16 -5.08
CA LEU A 111 7.26 -15.15 -6.09
C LEU A 111 8.13 -15.72 -7.21
N GLU A 112 9.03 -16.65 -6.93
CA GLU A 112 9.86 -17.33 -7.92
C GLU A 112 9.12 -18.47 -8.61
N ALA A 113 7.99 -18.90 -8.05
CA ALA A 113 7.21 -20.07 -8.46
C ALA A 113 7.95 -21.41 -8.27
N ASN A 114 8.88 -21.47 -7.30
CA ASN A 114 9.54 -22.69 -6.87
C ASN A 114 8.59 -23.60 -6.07
N CYS A 115 7.58 -23.00 -5.43
CA CYS A 115 6.65 -23.70 -4.57
C CYS A 115 5.25 -23.82 -5.20
N LYS A 116 4.73 -25.05 -5.27
CA LYS A 116 3.36 -25.35 -5.75
C LYS A 116 2.36 -25.12 -4.62
N LEU A 117 1.21 -24.53 -4.96
CA LEU A 117 0.10 -24.35 -4.02
C LEU A 117 -0.69 -25.65 -3.81
N VAL A 118 -1.00 -25.95 -2.56
CA VAL A 118 -1.87 -27.04 -2.12
C VAL A 118 -3.34 -26.64 -2.23
N ILE A 119 -3.68 -25.36 -2.09
CA ILE A 119 -5.09 -24.90 -2.21
C ILE A 119 -5.58 -24.94 -3.66
N GLU A 120 -6.84 -25.37 -3.87
CA GLU A 120 -7.49 -25.39 -5.20
C GLU A 120 -7.87 -23.99 -5.69
N GLN A 121 -8.28 -23.12 -4.76
CA GLN A 121 -8.67 -21.75 -5.04
C GLN A 121 -8.40 -20.85 -3.84
N CYS A 122 -8.21 -19.55 -4.08
CA CYS A 122 -8.11 -18.56 -3.02
C CYS A 122 -9.51 -18.09 -2.53
N PRO A 123 -9.60 -17.35 -1.41
CA PRO A 123 -10.86 -16.77 -0.92
C PRO A 123 -11.59 -15.88 -1.94
N GLU A 124 -10.82 -15.24 -2.82
CA GLU A 124 -11.33 -14.40 -3.91
C GLU A 124 -11.71 -15.21 -5.16
N LYS A 125 -11.84 -16.54 -5.02
CA LYS A 125 -12.21 -17.51 -6.07
C LYS A 125 -11.28 -17.51 -7.29
N THR A 126 -10.02 -17.15 -7.10
CA THR A 126 -8.99 -17.29 -8.16
C THR A 126 -8.53 -18.75 -8.21
N PRO A 127 -8.50 -19.40 -9.38
CA PRO A 127 -8.09 -20.79 -9.51
C PRO A 127 -6.59 -20.94 -9.23
N ARG A 128 -6.18 -22.10 -8.69
CA ARG A 128 -4.78 -22.42 -8.32
C ARG A 128 -3.74 -21.93 -9.32
N GLN A 129 -3.97 -22.18 -10.61
CA GLN A 129 -3.05 -21.87 -11.70
C GLN A 129 -2.76 -20.35 -11.83
N ALA A 130 -3.74 -19.51 -11.52
CA ALA A 130 -3.64 -18.05 -11.64
C ALA A 130 -3.12 -17.38 -10.35
N ILE A 131 -3.05 -18.10 -9.22
CA ILE A 131 -2.62 -17.52 -7.94
C ILE A 131 -1.17 -16.99 -8.01
N PRO A 132 -0.16 -17.72 -8.54
CA PRO A 132 1.21 -17.20 -8.62
C PRO A 132 1.32 -15.91 -9.44
N ALA A 133 0.61 -15.83 -10.57
CA ALA A 133 0.56 -14.62 -11.39
C ALA A 133 -0.08 -13.45 -10.64
N CYS A 134 -1.12 -13.72 -9.84
CA CYS A 134 -1.79 -12.74 -9.00
C CYS A 134 -0.87 -12.20 -7.89
N ILE A 135 -0.10 -13.07 -7.21
CA ILE A 135 0.87 -12.67 -6.18
C ILE A 135 1.97 -11.81 -6.81
N LYS A 136 2.53 -12.24 -7.95
CA LYS A 136 3.51 -11.45 -8.72
C LYS A 136 2.95 -10.07 -9.09
N ALA A 137 1.72 -10.01 -9.60
CA ALA A 137 1.08 -8.74 -9.96
C ALA A 137 0.88 -7.81 -8.75
N ALA A 138 0.51 -8.37 -7.59
CA ALA A 138 0.40 -7.60 -6.35
C ALA A 138 1.75 -6.98 -5.96
N TYR A 139 2.82 -7.78 -5.98
CA TYR A 139 4.18 -7.33 -5.65
C TYR A 139 4.71 -6.30 -6.65
N TYR A 140 4.65 -6.57 -7.95
CA TYR A 140 5.20 -5.65 -8.97
C TYR A 140 4.37 -4.38 -9.18
N SER A 141 3.13 -4.30 -8.66
CA SER A 141 2.37 -3.04 -8.65
C SER A 141 3.08 -1.92 -7.88
N ILE A 142 4.02 -2.26 -7.00
CA ILE A 142 4.85 -1.35 -6.20
C ILE A 142 5.88 -0.62 -7.07
N THR A 143 6.61 -1.37 -7.92
CA THR A 143 7.79 -0.86 -8.67
C THR A 143 7.41 0.16 -9.74
N LYS A 144 6.20 0.08 -10.29
CA LYS A 144 5.71 1.01 -11.32
C LYS A 144 5.50 2.43 -10.79
N GLN A 145 5.17 2.57 -9.50
CA GLN A 145 4.92 3.88 -8.87
C GLN A 145 6.19 4.51 -8.28
N GLU A 146 7.17 3.70 -7.88
CA GLU A 146 8.48 4.22 -7.46
C GLU A 146 9.25 4.90 -8.58
N ARG A 147 9.11 4.42 -9.83
CA ARG A 147 9.64 5.09 -11.03
C ARG A 147 9.08 6.50 -11.24
N PHE A 148 7.86 6.78 -10.79
CA PHE A 148 7.27 8.12 -10.87
C PHE A 148 7.90 9.08 -9.83
N LYS A 149 8.30 8.54 -8.66
CA LYS A 149 9.01 9.29 -7.61
C LYS A 149 10.50 9.49 -7.89
N SER A 150 11.16 8.58 -8.62
CA SER A 150 12.57 8.77 -9.00
C SER A 150 12.73 9.77 -10.15
N SER A 151 11.80 9.79 -11.11
CA SER A 151 11.75 10.80 -12.19
C SER A 151 11.61 12.25 -11.67
N THR A 152 10.95 12.43 -10.53
CA THR A 152 10.76 13.77 -9.91
C THR A 152 11.88 14.17 -8.93
N LYS A 153 12.80 13.26 -8.57
CA LYS A 153 13.91 13.56 -7.65
C LYS A 153 15.15 14.19 -8.31
N THR A 154 15.25 14.23 -9.63
CA THR A 154 16.43 14.80 -10.33
C THR A 154 16.39 16.34 -10.45
N ARG A 155 15.37 17.04 -9.93
CA ARG A 155 15.23 18.49 -10.10
C ARG A 155 14.79 19.19 -8.82
N ARG A 156 15.69 19.28 -7.83
CA ARG A 156 15.78 20.34 -6.79
C ARG A 156 16.77 19.94 -5.69
N GLN A 157 18.05 20.15 -5.95
CA GLN A 157 19.00 20.55 -4.92
C GLN A 157 19.95 21.58 -5.54
N GLN A 158 19.50 22.84 -5.55
CA GLN A 158 20.42 23.97 -5.47
C GLN A 158 20.05 24.66 -4.14
N PRO A 159 20.95 24.69 -3.14
CA PRO A 159 20.71 25.47 -1.94
C PRO A 159 20.78 26.96 -2.31
N CYS A 160 19.69 27.69 -2.05
CA CYS A 160 19.72 29.16 -2.09
C CYS A 160 20.62 29.64 -0.96
N SER A 161 21.81 30.12 -1.30
CA SER A 161 22.60 31.00 -0.43
C SER A 161 21.95 32.38 -0.42
N SER A 162 21.43 32.79 0.74
CA SER A 162 20.96 34.17 0.98
C SER A 162 22.16 35.11 1.13
N PRO A 163 22.20 36.26 0.42
CA PRO A 163 23.14 37.32 0.76
C PRO A 163 22.62 38.09 1.99
N THR A 164 23.56 38.38 2.90
CA THR A 164 23.47 39.47 3.88
C THR A 164 23.97 40.75 3.23
#